data_AF-A0A450WDH6-F1
#
_entry.id   AF-A0A450WDH6-F1
#
_cell.length_a   1.000
_cell.length_b   1.000
_cell.length_c   1.000
_cell.angle_alpha   90.00
_cell.angle_beta   90.00
_cell.angle_gamma   90.00
#
_symmetry.space_group_name_H-M   'P 1'
#
loop_
_entity.id
_entity.type
_entity.pdbx_description
1 polymer ?
#
loop_
_entity_poly.entity_id
_entity_poly.type
_entity_poly.pdbx_seq_one_letter_code
_entity_poly.pdbx_strand_id
1 'polypeptide(L)'
;MGNKAKNKILLAKVETTYGTDPTPDGNNNAILISNVTISPMEGETKDRDLVNGRLGNELVLHVGTHVKLEFDVEVAGSGEAETITASEKVEYAPISEGEKSVTLYFYLDGALHKVIGARGSMDIKIKPNEIPRFHFVFTGLWVDPAAVTNPTGVFTAFQAPLPVSNSNTTFTIGGASATLYEFECKQENAVRYLHRVGRESVEITDRAPKASVTIDAPPLGAKNWFTDALAITQARCNSSMARLPGILSNWISRRRNP
;
A
#
# COMPACT_ATOMS: atom_id res chain seq x y z
N MET A 1 24.05 13.67 -15.40
CA MET A 1 22.58 13.80 -15.44
C MET A 1 22.14 14.21 -14.04
N GLY A 2 21.71 15.47 -13.84
CA GLY A 2 21.31 15.95 -12.52
C GLY A 2 20.05 15.22 -12.06
N ASN A 3 20.09 14.56 -10.91
CA ASN A 3 19.02 13.73 -10.38
C ASN A 3 17.74 14.55 -10.12
N LYS A 4 16.89 14.71 -11.14
CA LYS A 4 15.50 15.18 -10.99
C LYS A 4 14.64 14.08 -10.33
N ALA A 5 15.11 13.52 -9.22
CA ALA A 5 14.46 12.41 -8.51
C ALA A 5 13.06 12.78 -7.98
N LYS A 6 12.75 14.08 -7.89
CA LYS A 6 11.44 14.62 -7.52
C LYS A 6 10.48 14.84 -8.69
N ASN A 7 10.95 14.76 -9.94
CA ASN A 7 10.08 14.85 -11.12
C ASN A 7 9.50 13.48 -11.48
N LYS A 8 8.81 12.87 -10.51
CA LYS A 8 8.14 11.58 -10.65
C LYS A 8 6.67 11.75 -10.31
N ILE A 9 5.81 11.15 -11.12
CA ILE A 9 4.36 11.12 -10.86
C ILE A 9 3.93 9.67 -10.85
N LEU A 10 3.15 9.32 -9.84
CA LEU A 10 2.50 8.03 -9.72
C LEU A 10 1.00 8.19 -9.90
N LEU A 11 0.44 7.42 -10.85
CA LEU A 11 -1.00 7.30 -11.02
C LEU A 11 -1.43 5.88 -10.67
N ALA A 12 -2.57 5.72 -10.00
CA ALA A 12 -3.09 4.43 -9.61
C ALA A 12 -4.59 4.30 -9.92
N LYS A 13 -4.98 3.27 -10.67
CA LYS A 13 -6.37 2.98 -11.02
C LYS A 13 -6.68 1.49 -10.91
N VAL A 14 -7.80 1.16 -10.30
CA VAL A 14 -8.27 -0.23 -10.17
C VAL A 14 -8.66 -0.76 -11.54
N GLU A 15 -8.31 -2.01 -11.81
CA GLU A 15 -8.64 -2.68 -13.07
C GLU A 15 -10.06 -3.24 -13.04
N THR A 16 -10.78 -3.12 -14.16
CA THR A 16 -12.05 -3.83 -14.38
C THR A 16 -11.78 -5.30 -14.77
N THR A 17 -10.76 -5.51 -15.59
CA THR A 17 -10.29 -6.82 -16.04
C THR A 17 -8.80 -6.94 -15.72
N TYR A 18 -8.41 -8.06 -15.12
CA TYR A 18 -7.02 -8.30 -14.72
C TYR A 18 -6.05 -8.17 -15.91
N GLY A 19 -4.96 -7.43 -15.71
CA GLY A 19 -3.91 -7.25 -16.72
C GLY A 19 -4.36 -6.39 -17.91
N THR A 20 -5.45 -5.65 -17.78
CA THR A 20 -5.92 -4.70 -18.80
C THR A 20 -5.77 -3.28 -18.27
N ASP A 21 -5.00 -2.47 -19.01
CA ASP A 21 -4.71 -1.09 -18.67
C ASP A 21 -5.99 -0.22 -18.67
N PRO A 22 -6.42 0.33 -17.52
CA PRO A 22 -7.62 1.16 -17.40
C PRO A 22 -7.34 2.63 -17.75
N THR A 23 -6.16 2.96 -18.26
CA THR A 23 -5.71 4.31 -18.62
C THR A 23 -5.89 5.33 -17.47
N PRO A 24 -5.08 5.24 -16.39
CA PRO A 24 -5.05 6.26 -15.35
C PRO A 24 -4.73 7.66 -15.91
N ASP A 25 -5.36 8.68 -15.34
CA ASP A 25 -5.13 10.09 -15.72
C ASP A 25 -4.64 10.93 -14.53
N GLY A 26 -3.91 12.01 -14.82
CA GLY A 26 -3.30 12.88 -13.81
C GLY A 26 -4.29 13.68 -12.97
N ASN A 27 -5.53 13.86 -13.45
CA ASN A 27 -6.54 14.65 -12.76
C ASN A 27 -7.28 13.83 -11.69
N ASN A 28 -7.53 12.55 -11.96
CA ASN A 28 -8.38 11.70 -11.13
C ASN A 28 -7.59 10.60 -10.38
N ASN A 29 -6.38 10.28 -10.82
CA ASN A 29 -5.67 9.09 -10.35
C ASN A 29 -4.28 9.37 -9.77
N ALA A 30 -3.88 10.64 -9.69
CA ALA A 30 -2.61 11.03 -9.09
C ALA A 30 -2.62 10.77 -7.58
N ILE A 31 -1.56 10.11 -7.09
CA ILE A 31 -1.37 9.84 -5.67
C ILE A 31 -0.15 10.61 -5.19
N LEU A 32 -0.33 11.37 -4.11
CA LEU A 32 0.79 12.05 -3.47
C LEU A 32 1.60 11.01 -2.68
N ILE A 33 2.85 10.80 -3.09
CA ILE A 33 3.73 9.76 -2.56
C ILE A 33 5.05 10.33 -2.04
N SER A 34 5.68 9.56 -1.15
CA SER A 34 7.04 9.78 -0.68
C SER A 34 7.81 8.45 -0.62
N ASN A 35 9.12 8.49 -0.43
CA ASN A 35 9.98 7.31 -0.28
C ASN A 35 9.79 6.25 -1.37
N VAL A 36 9.79 6.67 -2.63
CA VAL A 36 9.53 5.78 -3.76
C VAL A 36 10.77 4.97 -4.16
N THR A 37 10.63 3.65 -4.13
CA THR A 37 11.61 2.69 -4.66
C THR A 37 10.96 1.91 -5.80
N ILE A 38 11.61 1.90 -6.96
CA ILE A 38 11.11 1.23 -8.17
C ILE A 38 12.19 0.23 -8.59
N SER A 39 11.83 -1.05 -8.66
CA SER A 39 12.59 -2.08 -9.35
C SER A 39 11.92 -2.33 -10.71
N PRO A 40 12.30 -1.58 -11.76
CA PRO A 40 11.55 -1.54 -13.02
C PRO A 40 11.65 -2.83 -13.83
N MET A 41 12.58 -3.72 -13.52
CA MET A 41 12.75 -5.00 -14.18
C MET A 41 13.39 -5.98 -13.20
N GLU A 42 12.58 -6.85 -12.61
CA GLU A 42 13.03 -8.03 -11.86
C GLU A 42 12.70 -9.28 -12.66
N GLY A 43 13.57 -10.27 -12.62
CA GLY A 43 13.38 -11.53 -13.33
C GLY A 43 14.56 -12.45 -13.12
N GLU A 44 14.42 -13.69 -13.56
CA GLU A 44 15.51 -14.65 -13.53
C GLU A 44 16.37 -14.51 -14.79
N THR A 45 17.65 -14.76 -14.63
CA THR A 45 18.59 -14.94 -15.73
C THR A 45 18.81 -16.43 -15.95
N LYS A 46 18.71 -16.88 -17.20
CA LYS A 46 19.10 -18.23 -17.60
C LYS A 46 20.27 -18.16 -18.57
N ASP A 47 21.30 -18.90 -18.23
CA ASP A 47 22.42 -19.15 -19.13
C ASP A 47 21.97 -20.12 -20.23
N ARG A 48 22.61 -20.01 -21.39
CA ARG A 48 22.27 -20.82 -22.57
C ARG A 48 23.21 -22.00 -22.78
N ASP A 49 24.24 -22.13 -21.94
CA ASP A 49 25.24 -23.21 -21.92
C ASP A 49 25.73 -23.62 -23.34
N LEU A 50 26.07 -22.63 -24.19
CA LEU A 50 26.46 -22.88 -25.58
C LEU A 50 27.91 -23.33 -25.71
N VAL A 51 28.11 -24.56 -26.16
CA VAL A 51 29.43 -25.03 -26.58
C VAL A 51 29.78 -24.48 -27.98
N ASN A 52 30.37 -23.28 -28.04
CA ASN A 52 30.72 -22.60 -29.29
C ASN A 52 32.25 -22.51 -29.60
N GLY A 53 33.08 -23.16 -28.78
CA GLY A 53 34.54 -23.22 -28.98
C GLY A 53 35.29 -21.91 -28.68
N ARG A 54 34.65 -20.93 -28.02
CA ARG A 54 35.28 -19.70 -27.55
C ARG A 54 35.24 -19.63 -26.02
N LEU A 55 36.29 -19.06 -25.42
CA LEU A 55 36.34 -18.79 -23.98
C LEU A 55 35.73 -17.40 -23.71
N GLY A 56 34.83 -17.29 -22.74
CA GLY A 56 34.25 -16.02 -22.31
C GLY A 56 32.78 -16.12 -21.91
N ASN A 57 32.22 -15.01 -21.41
CA ASN A 57 30.81 -14.96 -20.99
C ASN A 57 29.87 -15.10 -22.18
N GLU A 58 28.79 -15.82 -21.97
CA GLU A 58 27.75 -16.06 -22.96
C GLU A 58 26.57 -15.08 -22.82
N LEU A 59 25.70 -15.09 -23.83
CA LEU A 59 24.46 -14.33 -23.81
C LEU A 59 23.48 -14.96 -22.81
N VAL A 60 23.01 -14.14 -21.88
CA VAL A 60 22.04 -14.53 -20.85
C VAL A 60 20.61 -14.19 -21.31
N LEU A 61 19.65 -15.06 -21.03
CA LEU A 61 18.23 -14.84 -21.30
C LEU A 61 17.51 -14.34 -20.04
N HIS A 62 16.66 -13.33 -20.19
CA HIS A 62 15.81 -12.85 -19.10
C HIS A 62 14.44 -13.54 -19.17
N VAL A 63 13.98 -14.07 -18.03
CA VAL A 63 12.72 -14.82 -17.92
C VAL A 63 11.96 -14.34 -16.69
N GLY A 64 10.63 -14.28 -16.78
CA GLY A 64 9.81 -13.92 -15.63
C GLY A 64 9.89 -12.45 -15.25
N THR A 65 9.92 -11.56 -16.25
CA THR A 65 10.04 -10.12 -16.05
C THR A 65 8.81 -9.55 -15.33
N HIS A 66 9.02 -8.95 -14.17
CA HIS A 66 7.99 -8.29 -13.38
C HIS A 66 8.53 -7.00 -12.75
N VAL A 67 7.64 -6.19 -12.19
CA VAL A 67 7.98 -4.92 -11.53
C VAL A 67 7.63 -5.01 -10.05
N LYS A 68 8.54 -4.52 -9.21
CA LYS A 68 8.24 -4.22 -7.80
C LYS A 68 8.29 -2.72 -7.56
N LEU A 69 7.33 -2.26 -6.77
CA LEU A 69 7.16 -0.85 -6.44
C LEU A 69 6.84 -0.70 -4.96
N GLU A 70 7.60 0.15 -4.29
CA GLU A 70 7.40 0.51 -2.89
C GLU A 70 7.26 2.02 -2.77
N PHE A 71 6.26 2.47 -2.02
CA PHE A 71 6.04 3.90 -1.76
C PHE A 71 5.21 4.13 -0.51
N ASP A 72 5.36 5.32 0.07
CA ASP A 72 4.61 5.77 1.23
C ASP A 72 3.58 6.83 0.85
N VAL A 73 2.40 6.76 1.45
CA VAL A 73 1.34 7.79 1.36
C VAL A 73 1.07 8.32 2.77
N GLU A 74 1.07 9.64 2.91
CA GLU A 74 0.81 10.29 4.20
C GLU A 74 -0.66 10.17 4.59
N VAL A 75 -0.91 9.92 5.87
CA VAL A 75 -2.26 9.85 6.43
C VAL A 75 -2.64 11.25 6.92
N ALA A 76 -3.61 11.86 6.26
CA ALA A 76 -4.22 13.12 6.68
C ALA A 76 -5.71 12.93 6.93
N GLY A 77 -6.25 13.66 7.90
CA GLY A 77 -7.69 13.74 8.10
C GLY A 77 -8.38 14.34 6.87
N SER A 78 -9.64 13.99 6.62
CA SER A 78 -10.40 14.50 5.47
C SER A 78 -10.91 15.92 5.65
N GLY A 79 -10.62 16.59 6.77
CA GLY A 79 -11.09 17.95 7.10
C GLY A 79 -12.61 18.09 7.27
N GLU A 80 -13.38 17.05 6.98
CA GLU A 80 -14.83 16.98 7.03
C GLU A 80 -15.28 16.16 8.23
N ALA A 81 -16.36 16.59 8.89
CA ALA A 81 -16.97 15.82 9.97
C ALA A 81 -17.83 14.69 9.38
N GLU A 82 -17.34 13.45 9.42
CA GLU A 82 -18.15 12.30 9.06
C GLU A 82 -19.21 12.04 10.15
N THR A 83 -20.48 12.09 9.76
CA THR A 83 -21.60 11.68 10.62
C THR A 83 -21.90 10.22 10.30
N ILE A 84 -21.30 9.29 11.04
CA ILE A 84 -21.67 7.87 10.98
C ILE A 84 -22.85 7.68 11.92
N THR A 85 -24.03 7.42 11.37
CA THR A 85 -25.21 7.10 12.17
C THR A 85 -25.03 5.70 12.76
N ALA A 86 -25.35 5.48 14.04
CA ALA A 86 -25.07 4.19 14.72
C ALA A 86 -25.71 2.94 14.08
N SER A 87 -26.66 3.11 13.16
CA SER A 87 -27.28 2.03 12.38
C SER A 87 -26.46 1.62 11.14
N GLU A 88 -25.43 2.39 10.77
CA GLU A 88 -24.58 2.13 9.62
C GLU A 88 -23.32 1.39 10.06
N LYS A 89 -23.38 0.06 10.08
CA LYS A 89 -22.19 -0.78 10.25
C LYS A 89 -21.53 -0.98 8.89
N VAL A 90 -20.25 -0.62 8.79
CA VAL A 90 -19.44 -0.97 7.61
C VAL A 90 -18.61 -2.21 7.93
N GLU A 91 -18.96 -3.33 7.31
CA GLU A 91 -18.24 -4.59 7.45
C GLU A 91 -17.22 -4.77 6.32
N TYR A 92 -15.96 -4.96 6.71
CA TYR A 92 -14.89 -5.37 5.82
C TYR A 92 -14.66 -6.87 5.95
N ALA A 93 -15.27 -7.64 5.06
CA ALA A 93 -14.94 -9.04 4.89
C ALA A 93 -13.73 -9.16 3.93
N PRO A 94 -12.64 -9.81 4.34
CA PRO A 94 -11.56 -10.12 3.42
C PRO A 94 -12.10 -10.99 2.27
N ILE A 95 -11.88 -10.56 1.04
CA ILE A 95 -12.17 -11.37 -0.14
C ILE A 95 -11.03 -12.36 -0.36
N SER A 96 -11.37 -13.61 -0.67
CA SER A 96 -10.41 -14.67 -1.02
C SER A 96 -10.61 -15.20 -2.44
N GLU A 97 -11.54 -14.59 -3.18
CA GLU A 97 -11.79 -14.86 -4.60
C GLU A 97 -12.13 -13.54 -5.28
N GLY A 98 -11.59 -13.31 -6.47
CA GLY A 98 -11.84 -12.09 -7.23
C GLY A 98 -11.11 -10.86 -6.69
N GLU A 99 -9.90 -11.03 -6.13
CA GLU A 99 -9.07 -9.92 -5.67
C GLU A 99 -8.81 -8.96 -6.83
N LYS A 100 -9.20 -7.70 -6.63
CA LYS A 100 -8.99 -6.67 -7.62
C LYS A 100 -7.50 -6.40 -7.78
N SER A 101 -7.08 -6.15 -9.01
CA SER A 101 -5.75 -5.65 -9.35
C SER A 101 -5.80 -4.14 -9.57
N VAL A 102 -4.63 -3.51 -9.49
CA VAL A 102 -4.42 -2.10 -9.77
C VAL A 102 -3.41 -1.95 -10.90
N THR A 103 -3.64 -1.01 -11.81
CA THR A 103 -2.59 -0.52 -12.70
C THR A 103 -1.92 0.69 -12.06
N LEU A 104 -0.59 0.66 -12.00
CA LEU A 104 0.25 1.75 -11.51
C LEU A 104 1.08 2.30 -12.68
N TYR A 105 1.00 3.61 -12.88
CA TYR A 105 1.86 4.31 -13.83
C TYR A 105 2.94 5.07 -13.08
N PHE A 106 4.18 4.93 -13.51
CA PHE A 106 5.28 5.74 -13.02
C PHE A 106 5.93 6.49 -14.17
N TYR A 107 5.99 7.81 -14.02
CA TYR A 107 6.64 8.71 -14.98
C TYR A 107 8.03 9.07 -14.48
N LEU A 108 9.06 8.75 -15.27
CA LEU A 108 10.47 9.05 -14.99
C LEU A 108 11.04 9.86 -16.16
N ASP A 109 11.17 11.18 -15.96
CA ASP A 109 11.83 12.09 -16.92
C ASP A 109 11.33 11.95 -18.38
N GLY A 110 10.01 11.82 -18.57
CA GLY A 110 9.40 11.66 -19.90
C GLY A 110 9.31 10.22 -20.42
N ALA A 111 9.70 9.24 -19.62
CA ALA A 111 9.37 7.84 -19.85
C ALA A 111 8.20 7.42 -18.95
N LEU A 112 7.14 6.90 -19.56
CA LEU A 112 6.06 6.21 -18.87
C LEU A 112 6.41 4.74 -18.76
N HIS A 113 6.37 4.24 -17.55
CA HIS A 113 6.34 2.82 -17.30
C HIS A 113 5.01 2.44 -16.68
N LYS A 114 4.45 1.34 -17.18
CA LYS A 114 3.16 0.81 -16.73
C LYS A 114 3.40 -0.49 -15.97
N VAL A 115 2.69 -0.63 -14.87
CA VAL A 115 2.65 -1.85 -14.06
C VAL A 115 1.21 -2.29 -14.00
N ILE A 116 0.86 -3.32 -14.76
CA ILE A 116 -0.51 -3.84 -14.87
C ILE A 116 -0.68 -5.09 -14.00
N GLY A 117 -1.91 -5.44 -13.65
CA GLY A 117 -2.20 -6.61 -12.82
C GLY A 117 -1.57 -6.52 -11.43
N ALA A 118 -1.26 -5.33 -10.92
CA ALA A 118 -0.48 -5.20 -9.70
C ALA A 118 -1.33 -5.59 -8.48
N ARG A 119 -0.71 -6.35 -7.57
CA ARG A 119 -1.24 -6.73 -6.27
C ARG A 119 -0.17 -6.51 -5.21
N GLY A 120 -0.58 -6.20 -3.99
CA GLY A 120 0.34 -5.70 -2.97
C GLY A 120 -0.12 -5.93 -1.55
N SER A 121 0.74 -5.53 -0.61
CA SER A 121 0.44 -5.44 0.81
C SER A 121 0.47 -3.97 1.25
N MET A 122 -0.32 -3.67 2.29
CA MET A 122 -0.34 -2.37 2.93
C MET A 122 -0.05 -2.53 4.42
N ASP A 123 0.83 -1.68 4.92
CA ASP A 123 1.15 -1.56 6.33
C ASP A 123 0.90 -0.12 6.79
N ILE A 124 0.49 0.05 8.05
CA ILE A 124 0.38 1.34 8.71
C ILE A 124 1.23 1.31 9.98
N LYS A 125 1.97 2.40 10.18
CA LYS A 125 2.78 2.62 11.37
C LYS A 125 2.49 4.00 11.92
N ILE A 126 2.19 4.05 13.21
CA ILE A 126 1.84 5.27 13.95
C ILE A 126 2.76 5.36 15.16
N LYS A 127 3.56 6.42 15.19
CA LYS A 127 4.51 6.73 16.27
C LYS A 127 4.34 8.17 16.71
N PRO A 128 4.42 8.47 18.02
CA PRO A 128 4.48 9.84 18.52
C PRO A 128 5.59 10.64 17.84
N ASN A 129 5.33 11.92 17.59
CA ASN A 129 6.21 12.88 16.93
C ASN A 129 6.57 12.57 15.46
N GLU A 130 5.90 11.60 14.83
CA GLU A 130 6.04 11.29 13.42
C GLU A 130 4.73 11.56 12.66
N ILE A 131 4.84 11.73 11.34
CA ILE A 131 3.69 11.76 10.43
C ILE A 131 3.29 10.31 10.15
N PRO A 132 2.03 9.92 10.40
CA PRO A 132 1.56 8.58 10.10
C PRO A 132 1.53 8.36 8.58
N ARG A 133 1.99 7.20 8.13
CA ARG A 133 2.08 6.83 6.72
C ARG A 133 1.53 5.44 6.48
N PHE A 134 0.89 5.26 5.34
CA PHE A 134 0.68 3.95 4.74
C PHE A 134 1.91 3.60 3.91
N HIS A 135 2.45 2.42 4.14
CA HIS A 135 3.51 1.83 3.35
C HIS A 135 2.90 0.80 2.41
N PHE A 136 3.16 0.93 1.11
CA PHE A 136 2.66 0.01 0.09
C PHE A 136 3.81 -0.70 -0.60
N VAL A 137 3.66 -2.01 -0.76
CA VAL A 137 4.55 -2.86 -1.56
C VAL A 137 3.70 -3.57 -2.61
N PHE A 138 3.96 -3.29 -3.89
CA PHE A 138 3.24 -3.88 -5.02
C PHE A 138 4.18 -4.67 -5.93
N THR A 139 3.68 -5.80 -6.42
CA THR A 139 4.26 -6.55 -7.53
C THR A 139 3.27 -6.54 -8.68
N GLY A 140 3.73 -6.31 -9.89
CA GLY A 140 2.88 -6.33 -11.08
C GLY A 140 3.60 -6.79 -12.35
N LEU A 141 2.81 -6.97 -13.40
CA LEU A 141 3.30 -7.37 -14.71
C LEU A 141 4.03 -6.21 -15.37
N TRP A 142 5.14 -6.54 -16.01
CA TRP A 142 5.95 -5.59 -16.74
C TRP A 142 5.34 -5.27 -18.10
N VAL A 143 5.43 -4.01 -18.51
CA VAL A 143 5.06 -3.52 -19.84
C VAL A 143 6.21 -2.68 -20.37
N ASP A 144 6.49 -2.81 -21.66
CA ASP A 144 7.50 -2.01 -22.36
C ASP A 144 7.30 -0.50 -22.06
N PRO A 145 8.35 0.18 -21.55
CA PRO A 145 8.29 1.62 -21.31
C PRO A 145 8.07 2.40 -22.61
N ALA A 146 7.30 3.48 -22.54
CA ALA A 146 7.01 4.34 -23.67
C ALA A 146 7.43 5.78 -23.39
N ALA A 147 7.91 6.50 -24.39
CA ALA A 147 8.17 7.93 -24.28
C ALA A 147 6.86 8.71 -24.23
N VAL A 148 6.53 9.28 -23.06
CA VAL A 148 5.30 10.02 -22.81
C VAL A 148 5.61 11.17 -21.88
N THR A 149 5.17 12.37 -22.22
CA THR A 149 5.32 13.54 -21.35
C THR A 149 4.66 13.30 -19.99
N ASN A 150 5.34 13.69 -18.92
CA ASN A 150 4.79 13.62 -17.57
C ASN A 150 3.48 14.44 -17.51
N PRO A 151 2.35 13.85 -17.08
CA PRO A 151 1.11 14.58 -16.89
C PRO A 151 1.25 15.58 -15.75
N THR A 152 0.31 16.51 -15.61
CA THR A 152 0.19 17.29 -14.37
C THR A 152 -0.67 16.51 -13.38
N GLY A 153 -0.11 16.14 -12.23
CA GLY A 153 -0.86 15.48 -11.16
C GLY A 153 -1.68 16.48 -10.36
N VAL A 154 -2.94 16.16 -10.08
CA VAL A 154 -3.81 16.94 -9.19
C VAL A 154 -3.85 16.29 -7.81
N PHE A 155 -3.42 17.04 -6.78
CA PHE A 155 -3.31 16.57 -5.40
C PHE A 155 -4.21 17.34 -4.42
N THR A 156 -5.19 18.09 -4.92
CA THR A 156 -6.05 18.96 -4.10
C THR A 156 -6.88 18.21 -3.05
N ALA A 157 -7.11 16.91 -3.27
CA ALA A 157 -7.77 16.04 -2.29
C ALA A 157 -6.85 15.61 -1.13
N PHE A 158 -5.53 15.74 -1.26
CA PHE A 158 -4.57 15.42 -0.21
C PHE A 158 -4.39 16.63 0.70
N GLN A 159 -4.75 16.48 1.97
CA GLN A 159 -4.54 17.50 2.99
C GLN A 159 -3.15 17.37 3.61
N ALA A 160 -2.66 18.47 4.17
CA ALA A 160 -1.42 18.44 4.94
C ALA A 160 -1.62 17.54 6.19
N PRO A 161 -0.75 16.54 6.41
CA PRO A 161 -0.89 15.68 7.57
C PRO A 161 -0.50 16.42 8.85
N LEU A 162 -1.07 15.96 9.97
CA LEU A 162 -0.69 16.41 11.31
C LEU A 162 0.19 15.35 11.99
N PRO A 163 1.22 15.75 12.75
CA PRO A 163 2.03 14.81 13.50
C PRO A 163 1.22 14.19 14.63
N VAL A 164 1.53 12.93 14.94
CA VAL A 164 0.99 12.22 16.11
C VAL A 164 1.50 12.90 17.36
N SER A 165 0.60 13.53 18.10
CA SER A 165 0.94 14.28 19.31
C SER A 165 -0.24 14.32 20.27
N ASN A 166 0.01 14.71 21.52
CA ASN A 166 -1.04 14.76 22.54
C ASN A 166 -2.18 15.74 22.20
N SER A 167 -1.93 16.75 21.37
CA SER A 167 -2.97 17.68 20.91
C SER A 167 -3.81 17.13 19.76
N ASN A 168 -3.24 16.20 18.96
CA ASN A 168 -3.83 15.76 17.70
C ASN A 168 -4.34 14.32 17.76
N THR A 169 -3.96 13.55 18.78
CA THR A 169 -4.18 12.10 18.82
C THR A 169 -4.64 11.64 20.21
N THR A 170 -5.78 10.96 20.25
CA THR A 170 -6.21 10.12 21.37
C THR A 170 -6.06 8.65 20.99
N PHE A 171 -5.85 7.75 21.95
CA PHE A 171 -5.75 6.32 21.67
C PHE A 171 -6.50 5.51 22.73
N THR A 172 -7.32 4.55 22.27
CA THR A 172 -8.09 3.67 23.14
C THR A 172 -7.91 2.21 22.74
N ILE A 173 -7.75 1.32 23.70
CA ILE A 173 -7.65 -0.12 23.45
C ILE A 173 -8.44 -0.89 24.50
N GLY A 174 -9.28 -1.83 24.06
CA GLY A 174 -10.12 -2.61 24.98
C GLY A 174 -11.06 -1.74 25.84
N GLY A 175 -11.48 -0.58 25.31
CA GLY A 175 -12.35 0.38 26.00
C GLY A 175 -11.65 1.32 26.98
N ALA A 176 -10.33 1.20 27.18
CA ALA A 176 -9.55 2.08 28.06
C ALA A 176 -8.71 3.06 27.25
N SER A 177 -8.56 4.30 27.75
CA SER A 177 -7.58 5.24 27.20
C SER A 177 -6.16 4.78 27.57
N ALA A 178 -5.23 4.85 26.62
CA ALA A 178 -3.84 4.48 26.84
C ALA A 178 -2.89 5.45 26.14
N THR A 179 -1.74 5.70 26.76
CA THR A 179 -0.66 6.47 26.15
C THR A 179 0.04 5.58 25.12
N LEU A 180 -0.04 5.97 23.85
CA LEU A 180 0.52 5.21 22.75
C LEU A 180 2.02 5.49 22.56
N TYR A 181 2.82 4.43 22.49
CA TYR A 181 4.23 4.51 22.10
C TYR A 181 4.44 4.10 20.64
N GLU A 182 3.79 3.03 20.20
CA GLU A 182 3.82 2.56 18.82
C GLU A 182 2.57 1.76 18.52
N PHE A 183 1.95 2.03 17.37
CA PHE A 183 0.95 1.14 16.79
C PHE A 183 1.40 0.77 15.38
N GLU A 184 1.36 -0.52 15.09
CA GLU A 184 1.67 -1.05 13.77
C GLU A 184 0.58 -2.05 13.39
N CYS A 185 0.10 -1.95 12.16
CA CYS A 185 -0.80 -2.94 11.57
C CYS A 185 -0.31 -3.28 10.18
N LYS A 186 -0.14 -4.58 9.93
CA LYS A 186 0.36 -5.14 8.68
C LYS A 186 -0.69 -6.06 8.12
N GLN A 187 -0.98 -5.89 6.83
CA GLN A 187 -1.86 -6.81 6.13
C GLN A 187 -1.16 -8.15 5.84
N GLU A 188 0.16 -8.12 5.67
CA GLU A 188 1.02 -9.26 5.34
C GLU A 188 0.44 -10.17 4.24
N ASN A 189 0.11 -9.59 3.08
CA ASN A 189 -0.28 -10.39 1.92
C ASN A 189 0.93 -11.13 1.34
N ALA A 190 0.80 -12.43 1.14
CA ALA A 190 1.76 -13.24 0.39
C ALA A 190 1.54 -13.06 -1.12
N VAL A 191 2.20 -12.07 -1.71
CA VAL A 191 2.12 -11.77 -3.15
C VAL A 191 3.16 -12.57 -3.94
N ARG A 192 2.71 -13.37 -4.91
CA ARG A 192 3.57 -14.20 -5.76
C ARG A 192 3.37 -13.88 -7.22
N TYR A 193 4.47 -13.65 -7.93
CA TYR A 193 4.48 -13.64 -9.38
C TYR A 193 4.61 -15.07 -9.90
N LEU A 194 3.70 -15.45 -10.80
CA LEU A 194 3.64 -16.75 -11.46
C LEU A 194 3.95 -16.57 -12.92
N HIS A 195 5.06 -17.18 -13.34
CA HIS A 195 5.45 -17.28 -14.75
C HIS A 195 5.40 -18.75 -15.15
N ARG A 196 4.33 -19.16 -15.85
CA ARG A 196 4.15 -20.52 -16.38
C ARG A 196 3.74 -20.45 -17.85
N VAL A 197 4.04 -21.50 -18.60
CA VAL A 197 3.60 -21.60 -20.00
C VAL A 197 2.06 -21.55 -20.05
N GLY A 198 1.52 -20.59 -20.79
CA GLY A 198 0.07 -20.38 -20.93
C GLY A 198 -0.59 -19.57 -19.81
N ARG A 199 0.14 -19.15 -18.77
CA ARG A 199 -0.40 -18.29 -17.71
C ARG A 199 0.69 -17.47 -17.01
N GLU A 200 0.53 -16.17 -17.07
CA GLU A 200 1.35 -15.21 -16.34
C GLU A 200 0.45 -14.32 -15.47
N SER A 201 0.70 -14.29 -14.17
CA SER A 201 -0.17 -13.59 -13.23
C SER A 201 0.53 -13.27 -11.91
N VAL A 202 0.07 -12.23 -11.22
CA VAL A 202 0.41 -11.93 -9.84
C VAL A 202 -0.77 -12.34 -8.95
N GLU A 203 -0.51 -13.12 -7.91
CA GLU A 203 -1.52 -13.66 -7.01
C GLU A 203 -1.23 -13.36 -5.56
N ILE A 204 -2.29 -13.16 -4.78
CA ILE A 204 -2.22 -13.17 -3.31
C ILE A 204 -2.60 -14.58 -2.89
N THR A 205 -1.63 -15.34 -2.38
CA THR A 205 -1.86 -16.76 -2.03
C THR A 205 -2.29 -16.96 -0.59
N ASP A 206 -1.92 -16.03 0.29
CA ASP A 206 -2.24 -16.06 1.71
C ASP A 206 -2.16 -14.63 2.29
N ARG A 207 -2.67 -14.47 3.51
CA ARG A 207 -2.55 -13.24 4.30
C ARG A 207 -2.37 -13.59 5.77
N ALA A 208 -1.39 -12.98 6.42
CA ALA A 208 -1.12 -13.18 7.84
C ALA A 208 -1.23 -11.85 8.61
N PRO A 209 -2.41 -11.21 8.64
CA PRO A 209 -2.53 -9.87 9.19
C PRO A 209 -2.12 -9.84 10.66
N LYS A 210 -1.30 -8.85 11.03
CA LYS A 210 -0.80 -8.67 12.39
C LYS A 210 -1.00 -7.22 12.81
N ALA A 211 -1.38 -7.04 14.07
CA ALA A 211 -1.35 -5.73 14.70
C ALA A 211 -0.53 -5.83 15.98
N SER A 212 0.36 -4.87 16.19
CA SER A 212 1.14 -4.71 17.40
C SER A 212 0.89 -3.33 17.98
N VAL A 213 0.85 -3.27 19.30
CA VAL A 213 0.61 -2.04 20.05
C VAL A 213 1.54 -2.04 21.26
N THR A 214 2.25 -0.93 21.44
CA THR A 214 3.03 -0.66 22.64
C THR A 214 2.45 0.57 23.30
N ILE A 215 2.07 0.41 24.56
CA ILE A 215 1.53 1.46 25.41
C ILE A 215 2.35 1.58 26.68
N ASP A 216 2.32 2.75 27.30
CA ASP A 216 2.74 2.85 28.69
C ASP A 216 1.80 1.99 29.54
N ALA A 217 2.38 1.15 30.40
CA ALA A 217 1.61 0.27 31.28
C ALA A 217 0.81 1.11 32.28
N PRO A 218 -0.53 1.17 32.18
CA PRO A 218 -1.32 1.91 33.15
C PRO A 218 -1.43 1.12 34.47
N PRO A 219 -1.82 1.78 35.57
CA PRO A 219 -1.97 1.11 36.86
C PRO A 219 -2.97 -0.04 36.78
N LEU A 220 -2.68 -1.17 37.45
CA LEU A 220 -3.51 -2.38 37.44
C LEU A 220 -4.96 -2.12 37.90
N GLY A 221 -5.18 -1.12 38.74
CA GLY A 221 -6.51 -0.71 39.20
C GLY A 221 -7.35 0.04 38.15
N ALA A 222 -6.73 0.61 37.12
CA ALA A 222 -7.42 1.30 36.04
C ALA A 222 -7.90 0.32 34.96
N LYS A 223 -7.04 -0.63 34.59
CA LYS A 223 -7.35 -1.75 33.70
C LYS A 223 -6.29 -2.83 33.94
N ASN A 224 -6.66 -4.10 33.81
CA ASN A 224 -5.73 -5.21 34.00
C ASN A 224 -5.58 -5.99 32.68
N TRP A 225 -4.48 -5.74 31.96
CA TRP A 225 -4.20 -6.41 30.69
C TRP A 225 -3.81 -7.88 30.86
N PHE A 226 -3.32 -8.29 32.03
CA PHE A 226 -2.92 -9.68 32.27
C PHE A 226 -4.13 -10.61 32.34
N THR A 227 -5.23 -10.16 32.95
CA THR A 227 -6.49 -10.91 32.97
C THR A 227 -7.08 -11.03 31.56
N ASP A 228 -7.04 -9.95 30.78
CA ASP A 228 -7.54 -9.94 29.41
C ASP A 228 -6.72 -10.88 28.49
N ALA A 229 -5.40 -10.87 28.66
CA ALA A 229 -4.48 -11.73 27.90
C ALA A 229 -4.66 -13.22 28.24
N LEU A 230 -4.79 -13.57 29.53
CA LEU A 230 -5.05 -14.93 29.97
C LEU A 230 -6.41 -15.45 29.49
N ALA A 231 -7.41 -14.56 29.41
CA ALA A 231 -8.74 -14.90 28.90
C ALA A 231 -8.80 -15.02 27.35
N ILE A 232 -7.69 -14.77 26.64
CA ILE A 232 -7.66 -14.70 25.16
C ILE A 232 -8.76 -13.76 24.64
N THR A 233 -9.03 -12.68 25.36
CA THR A 233 -10.08 -11.73 24.96
C THR A 233 -9.56 -10.94 23.77
N GLN A 234 -10.26 -11.02 22.63
CA GLN A 234 -9.96 -10.21 21.45
C GLN A 234 -10.23 -8.73 21.79
N ALA A 235 -9.21 -8.02 22.25
CA ALA A 235 -9.30 -6.59 22.48
C ALA A 235 -9.44 -5.88 21.13
N ARG A 236 -10.58 -5.23 20.90
CA ARG A 236 -10.73 -4.30 19.78
C ARG A 236 -9.76 -3.13 20.01
N CYS A 237 -8.77 -2.99 19.15
CA CYS A 237 -7.93 -1.80 19.10
C CYS A 237 -8.70 -0.71 18.35
N ASN A 238 -9.11 0.35 19.05
CA ASN A 238 -9.76 1.50 18.46
C ASN A 238 -8.79 2.68 18.59
N SER A 239 -7.83 2.77 17.67
CA SER A 239 -6.99 3.96 17.53
C SER A 239 -7.82 5.12 16.96
N SER A 240 -8.74 5.65 17.76
CA SER A 240 -9.41 6.90 17.44
C SER A 240 -8.43 8.05 17.69
N MET A 241 -7.48 8.23 16.76
CA MET A 241 -6.78 9.51 16.62
C MET A 241 -7.85 10.60 16.61
N ALA A 242 -7.64 11.64 17.42
CA ALA A 242 -8.70 12.53 17.87
C ALA A 242 -9.58 12.94 16.69
N ARG A 243 -10.80 12.40 16.67
CA ARG A 243 -11.85 12.65 15.69
C ARG A 243 -11.49 12.34 14.23
N LEU A 244 -11.27 11.07 13.89
CA LEU A 244 -11.35 10.57 12.51
C LEU A 244 -12.15 9.26 12.43
N PRO A 245 -13.49 9.31 12.29
CA PRO A 245 -14.24 8.18 11.75
C PRO A 245 -13.82 7.93 10.30
N GLY A 246 -13.74 6.66 9.88
CA GLY A 246 -14.03 6.24 8.49
C GLY A 246 -12.96 6.33 7.37
N ILE A 247 -11.66 6.53 7.65
CA ILE A 247 -10.63 6.57 6.57
C ILE A 247 -10.54 5.25 5.76
N LEU A 248 -10.81 4.10 6.36
CA LEU A 248 -10.71 2.82 5.64
C LEU A 248 -11.93 2.54 4.73
N SER A 249 -13.08 3.20 4.95
CA SER A 249 -14.28 2.93 4.16
C SER A 249 -14.44 3.78 2.91
N ASN A 250 -14.04 5.04 3.00
CA ASN A 250 -14.23 6.00 1.92
C ASN A 250 -13.18 5.87 0.80
N TRP A 251 -12.05 5.22 1.06
CA TRP A 251 -11.00 5.00 0.05
C TRP A 251 -11.40 3.94 -1.00
N ILE A 252 -12.22 2.96 -0.60
CA ILE A 252 -12.74 1.91 -1.49
C ILE A 252 -14.10 2.28 -2.10
N SER A 253 -14.94 3.06 -1.40
CA SER A 253 -16.28 3.41 -1.91
C SER A 253 -16.28 4.53 -2.96
N ARG A 254 -15.31 5.47 -2.94
CA ARG A 254 -15.22 6.54 -3.96
C ARG A 254 -14.58 6.13 -5.30
N ARG A 255 -14.19 4.86 -5.46
CA ARG A 255 -13.60 4.33 -6.71
C ARG A 255 -14.48 3.32 -7.45
N ARG A 256 -15.72 3.12 -7.00
CA ARG A 256 -16.77 2.66 -7.91
C ARG A 256 -17.46 3.92 -8.42
N ASN A 257 -17.18 4.31 -9.66
CA ASN A 257 -17.98 5.31 -10.36
C ASN A 257 -18.33 4.77 -11.76
N PRO A 258 -19.47 5.17 -12.33
CA PRO A 258 -20.62 5.85 -11.71
C PRO A 258 -21.55 4.88 -10.96
#